data_AF-A0A3D1GAG6-F1
#
_entry.id   AF-A0A3D1GAG6-F1
#
_cell.length_a   1.000
_cell.length_b   1.000
_cell.length_c   1.000
_cell.angle_alpha   90.00
_cell.angle_beta   90.00
_cell.angle_gamma   90.00
#
_symmetry.space_group_name_H-M   'P 1'
#
loop_
_entity.id
_entity.type
_entity.pdbx_description
1 polymer ?
#
loop_
_entity_poly.entity_id
_entity_poly.type
_entity_poly.pdbx_seq_one_letter_code
_entity_poly.pdbx_strand_id
1 'polypeptide(L)'
;MSSNKLNIALFAVLFVLANIGSLYWFESQKELYIVCDMLPEGTDISEVNRLLGTTELSSIETDGDRYIDVSSIYSMKTATCMINLDEAGLVSSSVFEKTFSLSVTTTYIIIAFSGLMIIFQFMLVLGYPLGEYAWGGKQKKLSGTYRIGSVLAIFVYLFYLIFVLEVSRVYPLLNDPGTANIGLIIMMVVFSISTIANLFSASEKERVVMTPIAALFSLCTVVIIYSNSALALVGQ
;
A
#
# COMPACT_ATOMS: atom_id res chain seq x y z
N MET A 1 16.01 -29.98 -0.41
CA MET A 1 15.92 -29.27 0.89
C MET A 1 14.62 -29.67 1.56
N SER A 2 14.63 -30.16 2.81
CA SER A 2 13.37 -30.55 3.47
C SER A 2 12.48 -29.32 3.68
N SER A 3 11.16 -29.49 3.56
CA SER A 3 10.14 -28.44 3.72
C SER A 3 10.38 -27.56 4.96
N ASN A 4 10.84 -28.17 6.05
CA ASN A 4 11.13 -27.48 7.30
C ASN A 4 12.27 -26.45 7.20
N LYS A 5 13.34 -26.75 6.45
CA LYS A 5 14.47 -25.82 6.29
C LYS A 5 14.09 -24.59 5.48
N LEU A 6 13.22 -24.76 4.47
CA LEU A 6 12.71 -23.65 3.67
C LEU A 6 11.76 -22.75 4.50
N ASN A 7 10.90 -23.34 5.31
CA ASN A 7 9.98 -22.58 6.17
C ASN A 7 10.73 -21.77 7.25
N ILE A 8 11.76 -22.36 7.87
CA ILE A 8 12.59 -21.65 8.86
C ILE A 8 13.36 -20.50 8.20
N ALA A 9 13.93 -20.71 7.01
CA ALA A 9 14.62 -19.65 6.29
C ALA A 9 13.68 -18.51 5.88
N LEU A 10 12.50 -18.83 5.35
CA LEU A 10 11.48 -17.84 5.00
C LEU A 10 11.02 -17.04 6.22
N PHE A 11 10.76 -17.72 7.34
CA PHE A 11 10.41 -17.06 8.60
C PHE A 11 11.50 -16.11 9.07
N ALA A 12 12.77 -16.55 9.06
CA ALA A 12 13.90 -15.72 9.47
C ALA A 12 14.03 -14.47 8.59
N VAL A 13 13.87 -14.60 7.27
CA VAL A 13 13.92 -13.46 6.34
C VAL A 13 12.77 -12.49 6.62
N LEU A 14 11.53 -12.97 6.72
CA LEU A 14 10.37 -12.12 7.00
C LEU A 14 10.49 -11.42 8.36
N PHE A 15 11.03 -12.11 9.37
CA PHE A 15 11.28 -11.54 10.69
C PHE A 15 12.31 -10.41 10.63
N VAL A 16 13.42 -10.61 9.93
CA VAL A 16 14.44 -9.55 9.75
C VAL A 16 13.87 -8.35 9.00
N LEU A 17 13.15 -8.58 7.90
CA LEU A 17 12.52 -7.51 7.13
C LEU A 17 11.50 -6.71 7.97
N ALA A 18 10.70 -7.39 8.80
CA ALA A 18 9.76 -6.73 9.70
C ALA A 18 10.47 -5.84 10.74
N ASN A 19 11.59 -6.30 11.30
CA ASN A 19 12.38 -5.49 12.24
C ASN A 19 13.01 -4.28 11.56
N ILE A 20 13.59 -4.47 10.36
CA ILE A 20 14.14 -3.35 9.57
C ILE A 20 13.04 -2.33 9.27
N GLY A 21 11.88 -2.78 8.79
CA GLY A 21 10.74 -1.90 8.51
C GLY A 21 10.30 -1.11 9.75
N SER A 22 10.23 -1.76 10.92
CA SER A 22 9.89 -1.09 12.17
C SER A 22 10.92 -0.03 12.57
N LEU A 23 12.21 -0.28 12.34
CA LEU A 23 13.26 0.68 12.61
C LEU A 23 13.12 1.92 11.73
N TYR A 24 12.99 1.74 10.41
CA TYR A 24 12.83 2.86 9.48
C TYR A 24 11.58 3.68 9.77
N TRP A 25 10.48 3.03 10.17
CA TRP A 25 9.27 3.71 10.61
C TRP A 25 9.54 4.68 11.77
N PHE A 26 10.22 4.22 12.82
CA PHE A 26 10.49 5.06 13.99
C PHE A 26 11.52 6.14 13.69
N GLU A 27 12.55 5.84 12.88
CA GLU A 27 13.55 6.84 12.47
C GLU A 27 12.91 7.96 11.65
N SER A 28 12.07 7.64 10.66
CA SER A 28 11.38 8.67 9.87
C SER A 28 10.44 9.53 10.72
N GLN A 29 9.78 8.95 11.74
CA GLN A 29 8.93 9.72 12.65
C GLN A 29 9.75 10.70 13.50
N LYS A 30 10.93 10.31 13.98
CA LYS A 30 11.81 11.18 14.75
C LYS A 30 12.32 12.34 13.90
N GLU A 31 12.74 12.05 12.67
CA GLU A 31 13.22 13.07 11.73
C GLU A 31 12.14 14.13 11.49
N LEU A 32 10.92 13.72 11.15
CA LEU A 32 9.79 14.64 10.95
C LEU A 32 9.46 15.46 12.21
N TYR A 33 9.47 14.83 13.38
CA TYR A 33 9.22 15.54 14.65
C TYR A 33 10.28 16.60 14.93
N ILE A 34 11.56 16.25 14.80
CA ILE A 34 12.69 17.16 15.05
C ILE A 34 12.65 18.34 14.06
N VAL A 35 12.43 18.07 12.79
CA VAL A 35 12.33 19.11 11.75
C VAL A 35 11.18 20.05 12.05
N CYS A 36 10.02 19.53 12.45
CA CYS A 36 8.86 20.37 12.80
C CYS A 36 9.16 21.27 14.01
N ASP A 37 9.79 20.72 15.04
CA ASP A 37 10.15 21.44 16.27
C ASP A 37 11.20 22.54 16.02
N MET A 38 12.06 22.38 15.01
CA MET A 38 13.07 23.37 14.60
C MET A 38 12.49 24.57 13.83
N LEU A 39 11.18 24.59 13.53
CA LEU A 39 10.52 25.63 12.74
C LEU A 39 9.57 26.46 13.61
N PRO A 40 10.08 27.42 14.41
CA PRO A 40 9.24 28.33 15.16
C PRO A 40 8.49 29.32 14.26
N GLU A 41 7.46 29.97 14.82
CA GLU A 41 6.76 31.07 14.17
C GLU A 41 7.73 32.20 13.77
N GLY A 42 7.54 32.77 12.59
CA GLY A 42 8.39 33.81 11.99
C GLY A 42 9.58 33.28 11.19
N THR A 43 9.75 31.96 11.05
CA THR A 43 10.82 31.38 10.22
C THR A 43 10.58 31.68 8.73
N ASP A 44 11.62 32.12 8.03
CA ASP A 44 11.55 32.42 6.60
C ASP A 44 11.51 31.15 5.74
N ILE A 45 10.72 31.16 4.65
CA ILE A 45 10.59 30.01 3.73
C ILE A 45 11.92 29.52 3.14
N SER A 46 12.91 30.39 2.96
CA SER A 46 14.24 29.98 2.49
C SER A 46 14.96 29.09 3.50
N GLU A 47 14.79 29.37 4.79
CA GLU A 47 15.32 28.56 5.88
C GLU A 47 14.54 27.25 6.04
N VAL A 48 13.21 27.30 5.89
CA VAL A 48 12.37 26.08 5.84
C VAL A 48 12.87 25.15 4.73
N ASN A 49 13.01 25.65 3.51
CA ASN A 49 13.49 24.86 2.38
C ASN A 49 14.92 24.33 2.59
N ARG A 50 15.79 25.10 3.25
CA ARG A 50 17.14 24.66 3.61
C ARG A 50 17.10 23.47 4.57
N LEU A 51 16.27 23.55 5.61
CA LEU A 51 16.10 22.48 6.60
C LEU A 51 15.46 21.25 5.98
N LEU A 52 14.39 21.41 5.19
CA LEU A 52 13.73 20.31 4.50
C LEU A 52 14.65 19.62 3.49
N GLY A 53 15.53 20.37 2.82
CA GLY A 53 16.56 19.83 1.93
C GLY A 53 17.63 18.98 2.63
N THR A 54 17.69 18.98 3.97
CA THR A 54 18.57 18.07 4.74
C THR A 54 17.89 16.76 5.12
N THR A 55 16.59 16.63 4.86
CA THR A 55 15.86 15.41 5.20
C THR A 55 16.07 14.33 4.14
N GLU A 56 16.19 13.08 4.61
CA GLU A 56 16.52 11.92 3.76
C GLU A 56 15.34 10.95 3.64
N LEU A 57 14.45 10.91 4.65
CA LEU A 57 13.33 9.96 4.69
C LEU A 57 11.98 10.63 4.45
N SER A 58 11.95 11.91 4.09
CA SER A 58 10.72 12.67 3.92
C SER A 58 10.40 12.97 2.45
N SER A 59 9.11 13.15 2.18
CA SER A 59 8.56 13.65 0.93
C SER A 59 7.80 14.92 1.22
N ILE A 60 8.03 15.95 0.40
CA ILE A 60 7.44 17.28 0.56
C ILE A 60 6.33 17.43 -0.47
N GLU A 61 5.13 17.72 0.00
CA GLU A 61 3.96 18.04 -0.82
C GLU A 61 3.51 19.46 -0.48
N THR A 62 3.47 20.35 -1.47
CA THR A 62 3.08 21.75 -1.29
C THR A 62 1.68 21.96 -1.84
N ASP A 63 0.78 22.50 -1.02
CA ASP A 63 -0.57 22.87 -1.42
C ASP A 63 -0.68 24.41 -1.51
N GLY A 64 -0.38 24.95 -2.70
CA GLY A 64 -0.24 26.39 -2.93
C GLY A 64 0.99 27.01 -2.26
N ASP A 65 0.97 28.32 -2.06
CA ASP A 65 2.10 29.09 -1.48
C ASP A 65 2.03 29.20 0.05
N ARG A 66 0.98 28.66 0.68
CA ARG A 66 0.68 28.86 2.11
C ARG A 66 0.79 27.61 2.99
N TYR A 67 0.89 26.43 2.38
CA TYR A 67 0.86 25.17 3.12
C TYR A 67 1.94 24.22 2.58
N ILE A 68 2.78 23.72 3.49
CA ILE A 68 3.78 22.68 3.20
C ILE A 68 3.47 21.47 4.08
N ASP A 69 3.14 20.34 3.46
CA ASP A 69 2.97 19.04 4.11
C ASP A 69 4.24 18.22 3.91
N VAL A 70 4.89 17.88 5.02
CA VAL A 70 6.09 17.04 5.02
C VAL A 70 5.73 15.71 5.67
N SER A 71 5.71 14.65 4.87
CA SER A 71 5.34 13.29 5.29
C SER A 71 6.41 12.29 4.92
N SER A 72 6.30 11.04 5.39
CA SER A 72 7.26 9.99 5.04
C SER A 72 6.57 8.70 4.63
N ILE A 73 6.95 8.15 3.48
CA ILE A 73 6.52 6.82 3.04
C ILE A 73 6.99 5.70 3.99
N TYR A 74 8.11 5.89 4.69
CA TYR A 74 8.65 4.92 5.63
C TYR A 74 7.81 4.83 6.92
N SER A 75 7.16 5.93 7.30
CA SER A 75 6.11 5.95 8.32
C SER A 75 4.73 5.56 7.80
N MET A 76 4.63 5.02 6.58
CA MET A 76 3.38 4.78 5.86
C MET A 76 2.47 6.02 5.81
N LYS A 77 3.05 7.22 5.64
CA LYS A 77 2.37 8.52 5.69
C LYS A 77 1.48 8.71 6.93
N THR A 78 1.86 8.13 8.07
CA THR A 78 1.11 8.31 9.34
C THR A 78 1.64 9.45 10.19
N ALA A 79 2.87 9.91 9.94
CA ALA A 79 3.44 11.07 10.58
C ALA A 79 3.64 12.18 9.54
N THR A 80 3.19 13.37 9.91
CA THR A 80 3.24 14.56 9.07
C THR A 80 3.67 15.76 9.90
N CYS A 81 4.49 16.63 9.34
CA CYS A 81 4.68 18.00 9.80
C CYS A 81 3.95 18.94 8.85
N MET A 82 2.92 19.61 9.35
CA MET A 82 2.18 20.64 8.60
C MET A 82 2.78 22.00 8.94
N ILE A 83 3.24 22.73 7.92
CA ILE A 83 3.83 24.05 8.06
C ILE A 83 2.90 25.05 7.35
N ASN A 84 2.33 25.96 8.13
CA ASN A 84 1.47 27.03 7.63
C ASN A 84 2.30 28.30 7.46
N LEU A 85 2.19 28.94 6.31
CA LEU A 85 2.86 30.19 5.98
C LEU A 85 1.87 31.36 5.93
N ASP A 86 2.31 32.53 6.36
CA ASP A 86 1.57 33.79 6.23
C ASP A 86 1.71 34.37 4.80
N GLU A 87 1.10 35.54 4.57
CA GLU A 87 1.17 36.21 3.26
C GLU A 87 2.58 36.72 2.91
N ALA A 88 3.46 36.86 3.91
CA ALA A 88 4.84 37.29 3.74
C ALA A 88 5.80 36.09 3.49
N GLY A 89 5.29 34.85 3.52
CA GLY A 89 6.10 33.64 3.37
C GLY A 89 6.85 33.26 4.66
N LEU A 90 6.39 33.72 5.82
CA LEU A 90 6.91 33.35 7.12
C LEU A 90 6.05 32.25 7.75
N VAL A 91 6.66 31.35 8.51
CA VAL A 91 5.95 30.31 9.26
C VAL A 91 5.02 30.95 10.28
N SER A 92 3.71 30.75 10.13
CA SER A 92 2.72 31.11 11.14
C SER A 92 2.57 30.00 12.19
N SER A 93 2.67 28.74 11.78
CA SER A 93 2.69 27.60 12.71
C SER A 93 3.28 26.36 12.06
N SER A 94 3.88 25.51 12.88
CA SER A 94 4.32 24.16 12.55
C SER A 94 3.66 23.18 13.51
N VAL A 95 3.00 22.16 12.97
CA VAL A 95 2.29 21.16 13.79
C VAL A 95 2.69 19.78 13.33
N PHE A 96 3.28 19.02 14.26
CA PHE A 96 3.53 17.60 14.06
C PHE A 96 2.31 16.79 14.49
N GLU A 97 1.74 16.05 13.55
CA GLU A 97 0.59 15.20 13.81
C GLU A 97 0.86 13.75 13.43
N LYS A 98 0.25 12.85 14.20
CA LYS A 98 0.16 11.44 13.87
C LYS A 98 -1.27 11.12 13.49
N THR A 99 -1.50 10.90 12.21
CA THR A 99 -2.82 10.59 11.67
C THR A 99 -2.85 9.16 11.17
N PHE A 100 -4.05 8.55 11.21
CA PHE A 100 -4.26 7.23 10.66
C PHE A 100 -5.20 7.35 9.46
N SER A 101 -4.62 7.57 8.28
CA SER A 101 -5.42 7.65 7.05
C SER A 101 -5.93 6.27 6.68
N LEU A 102 -7.26 6.13 6.60
CA LEU A 102 -7.92 4.88 6.26
C LEU A 102 -7.54 4.43 4.83
N SER A 103 -7.39 5.37 3.89
CA SER A 103 -7.01 5.06 2.50
C SER A 103 -5.59 4.50 2.43
N VAL A 104 -4.65 5.15 3.11
CA VAL A 104 -3.24 4.77 3.14
C VAL A 104 -3.06 3.43 3.85
N THR A 105 -3.67 3.25 5.02
CA THR A 105 -3.64 1.98 5.77
C THR A 105 -4.12 0.82 4.90
N THR A 106 -5.26 1.01 4.24
CA THR A 106 -5.87 0.02 3.36
C THR A 106 -4.97 -0.33 2.17
N THR A 107 -4.28 0.68 1.62
CA THR A 107 -3.29 0.51 0.55
C THR A 107 -2.16 -0.44 0.98
N TYR A 108 -1.60 -0.24 2.17
CA TYR A 108 -0.53 -1.11 2.67
C TYR A 108 -1.02 -2.54 2.97
N ILE A 109 -2.27 -2.73 3.43
CA ILE A 109 -2.88 -4.06 3.55
C ILE A 109 -2.94 -4.74 2.19
N ILE A 110 -3.40 -4.03 1.15
CA ILE A 110 -3.45 -4.55 -0.21
C ILE A 110 -2.06 -4.90 -0.73
N ILE A 111 -1.06 -4.06 -0.49
CA ILE A 111 0.34 -4.32 -0.88
C ILE A 111 0.83 -5.63 -0.27
N ALA A 112 0.65 -5.80 1.04
CA ALA A 112 1.09 -6.99 1.76
C ALA A 112 0.42 -8.26 1.23
N PHE A 113 -0.91 -8.28 1.12
CA PHE A 113 -1.65 -9.46 0.67
C PHE A 113 -1.42 -9.75 -0.82
N SER A 114 -1.32 -8.74 -1.68
CA SER A 114 -1.02 -8.94 -3.10
C SER A 114 0.39 -9.50 -3.28
N GLY A 115 1.38 -9.03 -2.50
CA GLY A 115 2.72 -9.61 -2.49
C GLY A 115 2.72 -11.10 -2.13
N LEU A 116 1.97 -11.48 -1.09
CA LEU A 116 1.77 -12.88 -0.73
C LEU A 116 1.11 -13.68 -1.86
N MET A 117 0.09 -13.12 -2.50
CA MET A 117 -0.59 -13.77 -3.62
C MET A 117 0.30 -13.92 -4.85
N ILE A 118 1.14 -12.93 -5.17
CA ILE A 118 2.12 -13.01 -6.27
C ILE A 118 3.11 -14.14 -6.00
N ILE A 119 3.65 -14.22 -4.78
CA ILE A 119 4.56 -15.31 -4.38
C ILE A 119 3.85 -16.67 -4.49
N PHE A 120 2.62 -16.77 -4.01
CA PHE A 120 1.79 -17.98 -4.11
C PHE A 120 1.59 -18.41 -5.58
N GLN A 121 1.17 -17.49 -6.44
CA GLN A 121 0.97 -17.78 -7.86
C GLN A 121 2.29 -18.14 -8.56
N PHE A 122 3.40 -17.52 -8.18
CA PHE A 122 4.72 -17.88 -8.70
C PHE A 122 5.13 -19.30 -8.29
N MET A 123 4.91 -19.70 -7.03
CA MET A 123 5.12 -21.08 -6.58
C MET A 123 4.26 -22.09 -7.36
N LEU A 124 3.02 -21.74 -7.66
CA LEU A 124 2.11 -22.55 -8.49
C LEU A 124 2.65 -22.74 -9.91
N VAL A 125 3.19 -21.69 -10.53
CA VAL A 125 3.84 -21.73 -11.86
C VAL A 125 5.06 -22.65 -11.85
N LEU A 126 5.87 -22.60 -10.79
CA LEU A 126 7.02 -23.48 -10.58
C LEU A 126 6.63 -24.94 -10.29
N GLY A 127 5.34 -25.24 -10.09
CA GLY A 127 4.84 -26.60 -9.88
C GLY A 127 4.94 -27.08 -8.43
N TYR A 128 4.99 -26.17 -7.47
CA TYR A 128 4.85 -26.52 -6.05
C TYR A 128 3.48 -27.17 -5.78
N PRO A 129 3.39 -28.10 -4.80
CA PRO A 129 2.19 -28.87 -4.53
C PRO A 129 1.12 -28.08 -3.74
N LEU A 130 0.81 -26.85 -4.18
CA LEU A 130 -0.11 -25.91 -3.54
C LEU A 130 -1.41 -25.72 -4.33
N GLY A 131 -1.63 -26.47 -5.40
CA GLY A 131 -2.80 -26.31 -6.27
C GLY A 131 -4.13 -26.66 -5.61
N GLU A 132 -4.14 -27.34 -4.45
CA GLU A 132 -5.37 -27.58 -3.67
C GLU A 132 -6.03 -26.27 -3.16
N TYR A 133 -5.26 -25.17 -3.12
CA TYR A 133 -5.72 -23.84 -2.69
C TYR A 133 -6.18 -22.95 -3.86
N ALA A 134 -6.11 -23.41 -5.11
CA ALA A 134 -6.41 -22.59 -6.28
C ALA A 134 -7.11 -23.40 -7.37
N TRP A 135 -7.76 -22.71 -8.31
CA TRP A 135 -8.33 -23.30 -9.52
C TRP A 135 -9.29 -24.48 -9.22
N GLY A 136 -10.07 -24.38 -8.14
CA GLY A 136 -11.03 -25.43 -7.73
C GLY A 136 -10.42 -26.58 -6.94
N GLY A 137 -9.13 -26.53 -6.60
CA GLY A 137 -8.43 -27.50 -5.74
C GLY A 137 -8.31 -28.92 -6.26
N LYS A 138 -8.59 -29.17 -7.55
CA LYS A 138 -8.61 -30.52 -8.17
C LYS A 138 -7.22 -31.14 -8.32
N GLN A 139 -6.17 -30.31 -8.32
CA GLN A 139 -4.82 -30.74 -8.63
C GLN A 139 -3.86 -30.26 -7.56
N LYS A 140 -3.12 -31.18 -6.93
CA LYS A 140 -2.07 -30.80 -5.99
C LYS A 140 -0.92 -30.06 -6.68
N LYS A 141 -0.51 -30.52 -7.86
CA LYS A 141 0.42 -29.83 -8.77
C LYS A 141 -0.32 -29.47 -10.06
N LEU A 142 -0.22 -28.22 -10.46
CA LEU A 142 -0.97 -27.70 -11.60
C LEU A 142 -0.43 -28.22 -12.93
N SER A 143 -1.35 -28.61 -13.83
CA SER A 143 -1.09 -28.86 -15.24
C SER A 143 -0.72 -27.57 -15.98
N GLY A 144 -0.17 -27.69 -17.20
CA GLY A 144 0.30 -26.54 -17.97
C GLY A 144 -0.74 -25.44 -18.16
N THR A 145 -2.00 -25.80 -18.45
CA THR A 145 -3.09 -24.84 -18.67
C THR A 145 -3.37 -24.00 -17.42
N TYR A 146 -3.41 -24.61 -16.23
CA TYR A 146 -3.65 -23.85 -15.00
C TYR A 146 -2.44 -23.01 -14.56
N ARG A 147 -1.22 -23.38 -14.96
CA ARG A 147 -0.04 -22.53 -14.75
C ARG A 147 -0.13 -21.22 -15.54
N ILE A 148 -0.68 -21.26 -16.75
CA ILE A 148 -0.95 -20.04 -17.54
C ILE A 148 -1.94 -19.15 -16.78
N GLY A 149 -2.99 -19.75 -16.20
CA GLY A 149 -3.91 -19.05 -15.30
C GLY A 149 -3.17 -18.36 -14.15
N SER A 150 -2.25 -19.05 -13.48
CA SER A 150 -1.45 -18.46 -12.41
C SER A 150 -0.53 -17.33 -12.87
N VAL A 151 0.04 -17.42 -14.08
CA VAL A 151 0.80 -16.29 -14.68
C VAL A 151 -0.12 -15.08 -14.89
N LEU A 152 -1.32 -15.27 -15.44
CA LEU A 152 -2.29 -14.18 -15.61
C LEU A 152 -2.70 -13.57 -14.26
N ALA A 153 -2.88 -14.40 -13.23
CA ALA A 153 -3.19 -13.93 -11.88
C ALA A 153 -2.09 -13.04 -11.31
N ILE A 154 -0.80 -13.35 -11.56
CA ILE A 154 0.32 -12.47 -11.16
C ILE A 154 0.15 -11.09 -11.77
N PHE A 155 -0.14 -11.00 -13.08
CA PHE A 155 -0.37 -9.72 -13.74
C PHE A 155 -1.57 -8.96 -13.17
N VAL A 156 -2.67 -9.65 -12.86
CA VAL A 156 -3.83 -9.03 -12.20
C VAL A 156 -3.42 -8.37 -10.88
N TYR A 157 -2.67 -9.06 -10.02
CA TYR A 157 -2.18 -8.47 -8.77
C TYR A 157 -1.20 -7.31 -8.99
N LEU A 158 -0.33 -7.39 -10.00
CA LEU A 158 0.59 -6.29 -10.33
C LEU A 158 -0.15 -5.05 -10.83
N PHE A 159 -1.12 -5.19 -11.74
CA PHE A 159 -1.94 -4.06 -12.19
C PHE A 159 -2.78 -3.48 -11.05
N TYR A 160 -3.32 -4.34 -10.20
CA TYR A 160 -4.05 -3.90 -9.01
C TYR A 160 -3.18 -3.03 -8.10
N LEU A 161 -1.91 -3.42 -7.86
CA LEU A 161 -0.97 -2.62 -7.08
C LEU A 161 -0.70 -1.25 -7.71
N ILE A 162 -0.51 -1.18 -9.03
CA ILE A 162 -0.31 0.08 -9.74
C ILE A 162 -1.50 1.01 -9.53
N PHE A 163 -2.73 0.52 -9.73
CA PHE A 163 -3.94 1.33 -9.56
C PHE A 163 -4.14 1.80 -8.12
N VAL A 164 -3.87 0.92 -7.14
CA VAL A 164 -3.98 1.24 -5.71
C VAL A 164 -2.98 2.32 -5.30
N LEU A 165 -1.72 2.21 -5.73
CA LEU A 165 -0.68 3.20 -5.43
C LEU A 165 -0.98 4.57 -6.05
N GLU A 166 -1.53 4.58 -7.27
CA GLU A 166 -1.94 5.80 -7.97
C GLU A 166 -3.09 6.51 -7.24
N VAL A 167 -4.19 5.80 -7.00
CA VAL A 167 -5.41 6.41 -6.42
C VAL A 167 -5.21 6.79 -4.95
N SER A 168 -4.40 6.04 -4.20
CA SER A 168 -4.10 6.36 -2.79
C SER A 168 -3.08 7.49 -2.59
N ARG A 169 -2.43 7.96 -3.66
CA ARG A 169 -1.33 8.95 -3.62
C ARG A 169 -0.18 8.58 -2.68
N VAL A 170 -0.01 7.30 -2.39
CA VAL A 170 1.14 6.80 -1.62
C VAL A 170 2.40 6.85 -2.47
N TYR A 171 2.31 6.41 -3.72
CA TYR A 171 3.39 6.47 -4.70
C TYR A 171 2.81 6.51 -6.12
N PRO A 172 2.37 7.68 -6.62
CA PRO A 172 1.78 7.79 -7.94
C PRO A 172 2.80 7.45 -9.03
N LEU A 173 2.45 6.50 -9.89
CA LEU A 173 3.29 5.95 -10.97
C LEU A 173 2.86 6.42 -12.36
N LEU A 174 1.56 6.64 -12.56
CA LEU A 174 0.94 6.93 -13.86
C LEU A 174 0.70 8.44 -14.05
N ASN A 175 0.58 9.20 -12.97
CA ASN A 175 0.09 10.59 -12.96
C ASN A 175 -1.25 10.76 -13.69
N ASP A 176 -2.09 9.72 -13.66
CA ASP A 176 -3.43 9.68 -14.23
C ASP A 176 -4.38 8.97 -13.27
N PRO A 177 -4.86 9.69 -12.23
CA PRO A 177 -5.75 9.13 -11.22
C PRO A 177 -7.11 8.74 -11.79
N GLY A 178 -7.54 9.34 -12.92
CA GLY A 178 -8.81 9.02 -13.56
C GLY A 178 -8.83 7.61 -14.13
N THR A 179 -7.80 7.26 -14.91
CA THR A 179 -7.65 5.91 -15.47
C THR A 179 -7.45 4.86 -14.37
N ALA A 180 -6.63 5.18 -13.36
CA ALA A 180 -6.40 4.26 -12.25
C ALA A 180 -7.66 4.00 -11.41
N ASN A 181 -8.53 5.00 -11.24
CA ASN A 181 -9.81 4.83 -10.55
C ASN A 181 -10.75 3.88 -11.32
N ILE A 182 -10.82 3.98 -12.64
CA ILE A 182 -11.55 3.02 -13.48
C ILE A 182 -10.97 1.61 -13.32
N GLY A 183 -9.64 1.49 -13.32
CA GLY A 183 -8.93 0.24 -13.06
C GLY A 183 -9.29 -0.38 -11.69
N LEU A 184 -9.38 0.43 -10.63
CA LEU A 184 -9.81 -0.04 -9.31
C LEU A 184 -11.27 -0.53 -9.30
N ILE A 185 -12.18 0.17 -9.99
CA ILE A 185 -13.57 -0.28 -10.09
C ILE A 185 -13.64 -1.66 -10.76
N ILE A 186 -12.87 -1.87 -11.83
CA ILE A 186 -12.77 -3.18 -12.49
C ILE A 186 -12.22 -4.23 -11.52
N MET A 187 -11.14 -3.93 -10.80
CA MET A 187 -10.55 -4.85 -9.82
C MET A 187 -11.52 -5.18 -8.68
N MET A 188 -12.28 -4.21 -8.18
CA MET A 188 -13.33 -4.41 -7.17
C MET A 188 -14.37 -5.42 -7.66
N VAL A 189 -14.84 -5.30 -8.91
CA VAL A 189 -15.79 -6.25 -9.51
C VAL A 189 -15.15 -7.63 -9.64
N VAL A 190 -13.91 -7.72 -10.13
CA VAL A 190 -13.16 -8.97 -10.25
C VAL A 190 -13.02 -9.69 -8.91
N PHE A 191 -12.60 -8.99 -7.85
CA PHE A 191 -12.46 -9.59 -6.51
C PHE A 191 -13.79 -9.94 -5.87
N SER A 192 -14.86 -9.18 -6.17
CA SER A 192 -16.22 -9.52 -5.72
C SER A 192 -16.71 -10.82 -6.37
N ILE A 193 -16.53 -10.97 -7.69
CA ILE A 193 -16.82 -12.21 -8.41
C ILE A 193 -15.96 -13.35 -7.87
N SER A 194 -14.66 -13.12 -7.65
CA SER A 194 -13.75 -14.10 -7.09
C SER A 194 -14.18 -14.55 -5.69
N THR A 195 -14.64 -13.64 -4.84
CA THR A 195 -15.18 -13.95 -3.51
C THR A 195 -16.36 -14.90 -3.60
N ILE A 196 -17.31 -14.61 -4.48
CA ILE A 196 -18.49 -15.46 -4.70
C ILE A 196 -18.06 -16.82 -5.25
N ALA A 197 -17.17 -16.85 -6.25
CA ALA A 197 -16.67 -18.09 -6.84
C ALA A 197 -15.96 -18.97 -5.80
N ASN A 198 -15.11 -18.38 -4.95
CA ASN A 198 -14.38 -19.09 -3.90
C ASN A 198 -15.31 -19.60 -2.80
N LEU A 199 -16.36 -18.85 -2.47
CA LEU A 199 -17.38 -19.26 -1.50
C LEU A 199 -18.10 -20.55 -1.95
N PHE A 200 -18.35 -20.68 -3.25
CA PHE A 200 -18.95 -21.87 -3.85
C PHE A 200 -17.93 -22.92 -4.33
N SER A 201 -16.64 -22.76 -4.01
CA SER A 201 -15.64 -23.76 -4.41
C SER A 201 -15.90 -25.12 -3.76
N ALA A 202 -15.68 -26.18 -4.55
CA ALA A 202 -15.69 -27.56 -4.07
C ALA A 202 -14.50 -27.86 -3.14
N SER A 203 -13.42 -27.08 -3.23
CA SER A 203 -12.25 -27.20 -2.34
C SER A 203 -12.51 -26.45 -1.04
N GLU A 204 -12.52 -27.18 0.08
CA GLU A 204 -12.61 -26.57 1.41
C GLU A 204 -11.43 -25.62 1.68
N LYS A 205 -10.23 -25.98 1.23
CA LYS A 205 -9.02 -25.18 1.41
C LYS A 205 -9.11 -23.85 0.67
N GLU A 206 -9.60 -23.87 -0.57
CA GLU A 206 -9.81 -22.66 -1.36
C GLU A 206 -10.91 -21.81 -0.73
N ARG A 207 -12.02 -22.41 -0.29
CA ARG A 207 -13.11 -21.69 0.36
C ARG A 207 -12.66 -21.00 1.66
N VAL A 208 -11.91 -21.68 2.52
CA VAL A 208 -11.48 -21.12 3.81
C VAL A 208 -10.38 -20.07 3.66
N VAL A 209 -9.49 -20.20 2.67
CA VAL A 209 -8.34 -19.30 2.50
C VAL A 209 -8.61 -18.19 1.47
N MET A 210 -9.11 -18.54 0.29
CA MET A 210 -9.22 -17.60 -0.83
C MET A 210 -10.47 -16.73 -0.75
N THR A 211 -11.56 -17.20 -0.13
CA THR A 211 -12.76 -16.36 0.10
C THR A 211 -12.45 -15.13 0.96
N PRO A 212 -11.87 -15.25 2.17
CA PRO A 212 -11.58 -14.07 2.98
C PRO A 212 -10.53 -13.15 2.33
N ILE A 213 -9.54 -13.69 1.61
CA ILE A 213 -8.55 -12.87 0.89
C ILE A 213 -9.21 -12.07 -0.24
N ALA A 214 -10.05 -12.70 -1.06
CA ALA A 214 -10.77 -12.00 -2.13
C ALA A 214 -11.76 -10.96 -1.57
N ALA A 215 -12.45 -11.28 -0.47
CA ALA A 215 -13.35 -10.36 0.21
C ALA A 215 -12.59 -9.15 0.78
N LEU A 216 -11.42 -9.39 1.39
CA LEU A 216 -10.54 -8.34 1.88
C LEU A 216 -10.16 -7.39 0.74
N PHE A 217 -9.69 -7.90 -0.40
CA PHE A 217 -9.35 -7.04 -1.53
C PHE A 217 -10.55 -6.21 -2.02
N SER A 218 -11.73 -6.81 -2.13
CA SER A 218 -12.95 -6.08 -2.54
C SER A 218 -13.28 -4.94 -1.56
N LEU A 219 -13.37 -5.25 -0.26
CA LEU A 219 -13.69 -4.27 0.79
C LEU A 219 -12.63 -3.16 0.90
N CYS A 220 -11.36 -3.53 0.84
CA CYS A 220 -10.26 -2.57 0.84
C CYS A 220 -10.32 -1.64 -0.39
N THR A 221 -10.66 -2.17 -1.57
CA THR A 221 -10.82 -1.35 -2.78
C THR A 221 -11.95 -0.34 -2.64
N VAL A 222 -13.10 -0.78 -2.10
CA VAL A 222 -14.25 0.09 -1.80
C VAL A 222 -13.81 1.26 -0.92
N VAL A 223 -13.11 0.97 0.18
CA VAL A 223 -12.62 2.00 1.11
C VAL A 223 -11.73 3.04 0.40
N ILE A 224 -10.82 2.60 -0.48
CA ILE A 224 -9.93 3.51 -1.23
C ILE A 224 -10.73 4.40 -2.19
N ILE A 225 -11.69 3.84 -2.93
CA ILE A 225 -12.50 4.61 -3.88
C ILE A 225 -13.29 5.71 -3.15
N TYR A 226 -13.97 5.35 -2.05
CA TYR A 226 -14.82 6.31 -1.33
C TYR A 226 -14.02 7.36 -0.56
N SER A 227 -12.93 6.98 0.11
CA SER A 227 -12.08 7.93 0.86
C SER A 227 -11.49 9.03 -0.04
N ASN A 228 -11.06 8.68 -1.27
CA ASN A 228 -10.53 9.65 -2.21
C ASN A 228 -11.63 10.50 -2.88
N SER A 229 -12.82 9.94 -3.10
CA SER A 229 -13.95 10.73 -3.61
C SER A 229 -14.43 11.79 -2.61
N ALA A 230 -14.34 11.52 -1.30
CA ALA A 230 -14.67 12.48 -0.27
C ALA A 230 -13.67 13.65 -0.24
N LEU A 231 -12.38 13.39 -0.43
CA LEU A 231 -11.34 14.42 -0.54
C LEU A 231 -11.56 15.35 -1.75
N ALA A 232 -12.03 14.80 -2.87
CA ALA A 232 -12.35 15.59 -4.07
C ALA A 232 -13.56 16.54 -3.90
N LEU A 233 -14.44 16.29 -2.93
CA LEU A 233 -15.59 17.14 -2.61
C LEU A 233 -15.29 18.24 -1.60
N VAL A 234 -14.23 18.08 -0.80
CA VAL A 234 -13.79 19.08 0.20
C VAL A 234 -12.81 20.10 -0.41
N GLY A 235 -12.12 19.74 -1.50
CA GLY A 235 -11.23 20.62 -2.25
C GLY A 235 -11.89 21.48 -3.34
N GLN A 236 -13.21 21.68 -3.29
CA GLN A 236 -13.96 22.64 -4.12
C GLN A 236 -14.55 23.74 -3.23
#